data_AF-A0A8H8A7Z5-F1
#
_entry.id   AF-A0A8H8A7Z5-F1
#
_cell.length_a   1.000
_cell.length_b   1.000
_cell.length_c   1.000
_cell.angle_alpha   90.00
_cell.angle_beta   90.00
_cell.angle_gamma   90.00
#
_symmetry.space_group_name_H-M   'P 1'
#
loop_
_entity.id
_entity.type
_entity.pdbx_description
1 polymer ?
#
loop_
_entity_poly.entity_id
_entity_poly.type
_entity_poly.pdbx_seq_one_letter_code
_entity_poly.pdbx_strand_id
1 'polypeptide(L)'
;MSEWIKAHLSKTTYSYSFSTFTKLCYLIYGYNTIIPIGMWGLLLYYKCKLKLNEYFCLYGYAMSIWVLVAIINISVFEIFNLKFLSIIIRWISTIIGFKISSLFLFKELNLAMNHIEPNTKKLILLLLFLCHAILSITFKILFFT
;
A
#
# COMPACT_ATOMS: atom_id res chain seq x y z
N MET A 1 -3.10 18.59 -8.45
CA MET A 1 -1.90 19.40 -8.15
C MET A 1 -1.96 19.54 -6.67
N SER A 2 -0.89 19.17 -5.97
CA SER A 2 -0.91 19.19 -4.51
C SER A 2 -1.30 20.59 -4.02
N GLU A 3 -2.11 20.65 -2.97
CA GLU A 3 -2.67 21.90 -2.46
C GLU A 3 -1.60 22.91 -2.07
N TRP A 4 -0.46 22.41 -1.59
CA TRP A 4 0.72 23.23 -1.30
C TRP A 4 1.28 23.93 -2.55
N ILE A 5 1.44 23.22 -3.68
CA ILE A 5 1.93 23.83 -4.94
C ILE A 5 0.92 24.88 -5.43
N LYS A 6 -0.38 24.60 -5.36
CA LYS A 6 -1.44 25.55 -5.71
C LYS A 6 -1.30 26.84 -4.91
N ALA A 7 -1.25 26.73 -3.59
CA ALA A 7 -1.16 27.87 -2.71
C ALA A 7 0.13 28.68 -2.92
N HIS A 8 1.27 28.00 -3.15
CA HIS A 8 2.53 28.64 -3.45
C HIS A 8 2.47 29.44 -4.77
N LEU A 9 1.90 28.86 -5.83
CA LEU A 9 1.75 29.53 -7.13
C LEU A 9 0.74 30.68 -7.09
N SER A 10 -0.33 30.58 -6.28
CA SER A 10 -1.32 31.65 -6.11
C SER A 10 -0.96 32.69 -5.05
N LYS A 11 0.22 32.59 -4.42
CA LYS A 11 0.65 33.45 -3.30
C LYS A 11 -0.36 33.50 -2.14
N THR A 12 -1.11 32.41 -1.93
CA THR A 12 -2.06 32.28 -0.82
C THR A 12 -1.47 31.42 0.28
N THR A 13 -1.91 31.61 1.52
CA THR A 13 -1.48 30.78 2.66
C THR A 13 -1.99 29.35 2.52
N TYR A 14 -1.10 28.37 2.61
CA TYR A 14 -1.44 26.95 2.69
C TYR A 14 -1.62 26.54 4.16
N SER A 15 -2.80 26.03 4.51
CA SER A 15 -3.03 25.44 5.83
C SER A 15 -2.81 23.94 5.77
N TYR A 16 -1.77 23.45 6.42
CA TYR A 16 -1.50 22.01 6.49
C TYR A 16 -2.51 21.28 7.38
N SER A 17 -3.16 20.26 6.84
CA SER A 17 -4.07 19.41 7.61
C SER A 17 -3.31 18.26 8.29
N PHE A 18 -3.09 18.37 9.60
CA PHE A 18 -2.54 17.28 10.41
C PHE A 18 -3.43 16.03 10.36
N SER A 19 -4.74 16.17 10.15
CA SER A 19 -5.66 15.04 10.02
C SER A 19 -5.28 14.10 8.88
N THR A 20 -4.87 14.63 7.73
CA THR A 20 -4.46 13.82 6.57
C THR A 20 -3.18 13.04 6.90
N PHE A 21 -2.21 13.68 7.54
CA PHE A 21 -0.98 13.03 7.98
C PHE A 21 -1.25 11.91 8.99
N THR A 22 -2.05 12.20 10.01
CA THR A 22 -2.43 11.22 11.03
C THR A 22 -3.15 10.02 10.42
N LYS A 23 -4.08 10.23 9.47
CA LYS A 23 -4.74 9.15 8.72
C LYS A 23 -3.73 8.27 7.97
N LEU A 24 -2.72 8.88 7.36
CA LEU A 24 -1.66 8.15 6.66
C LEU A 24 -0.84 7.29 7.62
N CYS A 25 -0.44 7.86 8.76
CA CYS A 25 0.29 7.13 9.81
C CYS A 25 -0.53 5.93 10.30
N TYR A 26 -1.80 6.14 10.65
CA TYR A 26 -2.67 5.03 11.08
C TYR A 26 -2.80 3.95 10.01
N LEU A 27 -2.93 4.32 8.73
CA LEU A 27 -3.06 3.37 7.65
C LEU A 27 -1.77 2.54 7.48
N ILE A 28 -0.61 3.18 7.40
CA ILE A 28 0.68 2.50 7.18
C ILE A 28 1.05 1.65 8.40
N TYR A 29 1.09 2.24 9.59
CA TYR A 29 1.49 1.53 10.80
C TYR A 29 0.45 0.50 11.21
N GLY A 30 -0.85 0.80 11.09
CA GLY A 30 -1.93 -0.14 11.37
C GLY A 30 -1.88 -1.34 10.44
N TYR A 31 -1.75 -1.11 9.12
CA TYR A 31 -1.64 -2.20 8.15
C TYR A 31 -0.39 -3.06 8.40
N ASN A 32 0.77 -2.42 8.60
CA ASN A 32 2.05 -3.10 8.81
C ASN A 32 2.19 -3.74 10.20
N THR A 33 1.20 -3.60 11.08
CA THR A 33 1.18 -4.26 12.39
C THR A 33 0.08 -5.31 12.49
N ILE A 34 -1.17 -4.91 12.26
CA ILE A 34 -2.35 -5.75 12.44
C ILE A 34 -2.34 -6.92 11.47
N ILE A 35 -2.05 -6.67 10.18
CA ILE A 35 -2.11 -7.73 9.16
C ILE A 35 -0.98 -8.76 9.34
N PRO A 36 0.30 -8.39 9.56
CA PRO A 36 1.35 -9.35 9.88
C PRO A 36 1.06 -10.19 11.12
N ILE A 37 0.56 -9.58 12.20
CA ILE A 37 0.21 -10.30 13.44
C ILE A 37 -0.92 -11.29 13.19
N GLY A 38 -1.99 -10.84 12.52
CA GLY A 38 -3.13 -11.70 12.17
C GLY A 38 -2.72 -12.85 11.27
N MET A 39 -1.87 -12.58 10.27
CA MET A 39 -1.37 -13.60 9.36
C MET A 39 -0.44 -14.59 10.05
N TRP A 40 0.46 -14.12 10.93
CA TRP A 40 1.30 -14.97 11.75
C TRP A 40 0.46 -15.86 12.66
N GLY A 41 -0.53 -15.31 13.36
CA GLY A 41 -1.43 -16.08 14.23
C GLY A 41 -2.23 -17.14 13.45
N LEU A 42 -2.75 -16.78 12.27
CA LEU A 42 -3.43 -17.71 11.38
C LEU A 42 -2.50 -18.84 10.91
N LEU A 43 -1.26 -18.53 10.55
CA LEU A 43 -0.30 -19.49 10.04
C LEU A 43 0.39 -20.33 11.13
N LEU A 44 0.39 -19.83 12.37
CA LEU A 44 0.82 -20.60 13.54
C LEU A 44 -0.07 -21.85 13.72
N TYR A 45 -1.38 -21.72 13.46
CA TYR A 45 -2.32 -22.86 13.47
C TYR A 45 -1.92 -23.94 12.45
N TYR A 46 -1.42 -23.55 11.29
CA TYR A 46 -0.94 -24.46 10.24
C TYR A 46 0.55 -24.85 10.36
N LYS A 47 1.17 -24.60 11.53
CA LYS A 47 2.56 -24.93 11.85
C LYS A 47 3.57 -24.36 10.84
N CYS A 48 3.29 -23.17 10.29
CA CYS A 48 4.25 -22.46 9.44
C CYS A 48 5.48 -22.05 10.27
N LYS A 49 6.68 -22.21 9.70
CA LYS A 49 7.96 -22.02 10.43
C LYS A 49 8.42 -20.56 10.54
N LEU A 50 7.78 -19.64 9.83
CA LEU A 50 8.18 -18.23 9.81
C LEU A 50 7.98 -17.60 11.19
N LYS A 51 8.98 -16.87 11.66
CA LYS A 51 8.92 -16.11 12.91
C LYS A 51 8.15 -14.81 12.71
N LEU A 52 7.56 -14.27 13.77
CA LEU A 52 6.77 -13.04 13.72
C LEU A 52 7.54 -11.85 13.12
N ASN A 53 8.84 -11.72 13.45
CA ASN A 53 9.70 -10.68 12.90
C ASN A 53 9.86 -10.78 11.37
N GLU A 54 9.88 -11.99 10.81
CA GLU A 54 9.96 -12.19 9.36
C GLU A 54 8.68 -11.69 8.67
N TYR A 55 7.51 -11.85 9.29
CA TYR A 55 6.26 -11.27 8.78
C TYR A 55 6.28 -9.73 8.80
N PHE A 56 6.76 -9.10 9.87
CA PHE A 56 6.91 -7.64 9.90
C PHE A 56 7.87 -7.14 8.81
N CYS A 57 8.98 -7.85 8.60
CA CYS A 57 9.92 -7.53 7.53
C CYS A 57 9.28 -7.69 6.14
N LEU A 58 8.61 -8.81 5.88
CA LEU A 58 7.94 -9.07 4.60
C LEU A 58 6.92 -7.98 4.24
N TYR A 59 6.04 -7.62 5.18
CA TYR A 59 5.07 -6.56 4.93
C TYR A 59 5.74 -5.19 4.83
N GLY A 60 6.78 -4.91 5.62
CA GLY A 60 7.56 -3.69 5.50
C GLY A 60 8.22 -3.54 4.13
N TYR A 61 8.79 -4.62 3.60
CA TYR A 61 9.37 -4.65 2.25
C TYR A 61 8.31 -4.46 1.16
N ALA A 62 7.15 -5.11 1.30
CA ALA A 62 6.02 -4.90 0.40
C ALA A 62 5.55 -3.42 0.41
N MET A 63 5.70 -2.73 1.54
CA MET A 63 5.33 -1.31 1.66
C MET A 63 6.31 -0.35 0.97
N SER A 64 7.56 -0.76 0.74
CA SER A 64 8.62 0.13 0.19
C SER A 64 8.27 0.73 -1.17
N ILE A 65 7.58 -0.02 -2.05
CA ILE A 65 7.16 0.46 -3.38
C ILE A 65 6.24 1.67 -3.30
N TRP A 66 5.46 1.79 -2.22
CA TRP A 66 4.51 2.89 -2.04
C TRP A 66 5.21 4.23 -1.83
N VAL A 67 6.48 4.24 -1.39
CA VAL A 67 7.30 5.46 -1.36
C VAL A 67 7.55 5.97 -2.77
N LEU A 68 7.92 5.07 -3.70
CA LEU A 68 8.12 5.44 -5.11
C LEU A 68 6.81 5.89 -5.76
N VAL A 69 5.71 5.18 -5.47
CA VAL A 69 4.37 5.59 -5.92
C VAL A 69 4.04 6.98 -5.39
N ALA A 70 4.28 7.26 -4.11
CA ALA A 70 4.01 8.57 -3.52
C ALA A 70 4.79 9.69 -4.22
N ILE A 71 6.08 9.47 -4.54
CA ILE A 71 6.91 10.43 -5.27
C ILE A 71 6.33 10.70 -6.68
N ILE A 72 5.94 9.66 -7.42
CA ILE A 72 5.32 9.81 -8.75
C ILE A 72 4.01 10.62 -8.67
N ASN A 73 3.27 10.50 -7.57
CA ASN A 73 2.00 11.19 -7.35
C ASN A 73 2.17 12.66 -6.89
N ILE A 74 3.40 13.13 -6.67
CA ILE A 74 3.70 14.56 -6.55
C ILE A 74 3.58 15.16 -7.96
N SER A 75 2.36 15.57 -8.34
CA SER A 75 2.06 15.96 -9.74
C SER A 75 2.80 17.22 -10.21
N VAL A 76 3.98 17.01 -10.80
CA VAL A 76 4.69 17.99 -11.63
C VAL A 76 3.93 18.25 -12.94
N PHE A 77 3.24 17.24 -13.50
CA PHE A 77 2.54 17.37 -14.80
C PHE A 77 1.36 18.36 -14.81
N GLU A 78 0.79 18.68 -13.65
CA GLU A 78 -0.27 19.68 -13.57
C GLU A 78 0.25 21.11 -13.70
N ILE A 79 1.56 21.33 -13.50
CA ILE A 79 2.24 22.59 -13.82
C ILE A 79 2.17 22.86 -15.33
N PHE A 80 2.20 21.81 -16.16
CA PHE A 80 2.14 21.90 -17.62
C PHE A 80 0.72 21.86 -18.21
N ASN A 81 -0.33 22.07 -17.39
CA ASN A 81 -1.74 21.97 -17.79
C ASN A 81 -2.21 20.59 -18.34
N LEU A 82 -1.42 19.53 -18.16
CA LEU A 82 -1.74 18.16 -18.59
C LEU A 82 -2.59 17.40 -17.55
N LYS A 83 -3.76 17.94 -17.19
CA LYS A 83 -4.62 17.40 -16.12
C LYS A 83 -5.05 15.95 -16.37
N PHE A 84 -5.43 15.63 -17.61
CA PHE A 84 -5.84 14.27 -17.99
C PHE A 84 -4.71 13.25 -17.78
N LEU A 85 -3.48 13.62 -18.16
CA LEU A 85 -2.31 12.75 -17.99
C LEU A 85 -1.98 12.52 -16.51
N SER A 86 -2.10 13.56 -15.65
CA SER A 86 -1.93 13.43 -14.19
C SER A 86 -2.85 12.36 -13.60
N ILE A 87 -4.13 12.37 -13.99
CA ILE A 87 -5.13 11.39 -13.51
C ILE A 87 -4.72 9.97 -13.92
N ILE A 88 -4.33 9.79 -15.18
CA ILE A 88 -3.88 8.49 -15.70
C ILE A 88 -2.65 7.99 -14.94
N ILE A 89 -1.64 8.85 -14.74
CA ILE A 89 -0.41 8.49 -14.02
C ILE A 89 -0.72 8.09 -12.57
N ARG A 90 -1.62 8.80 -11.89
CA ARG A 90 -2.03 8.48 -10.51
C ARG A 90 -2.68 7.10 -10.41
N TRP A 91 -3.58 6.77 -11.33
CA TRP A 91 -4.20 5.45 -11.38
C TRP A 91 -3.21 4.34 -11.76
N ILE A 92 -2.42 4.55 -12.82
CA ILE A 92 -1.42 3.56 -13.28
C ILE A 92 -0.38 3.29 -12.19
N SER A 93 0.18 4.32 -11.57
CA SER A 93 1.16 4.16 -10.49
C SER A 93 0.58 3.42 -9.28
N THR A 94 -0.68 3.67 -8.92
CA THR A 94 -1.37 2.91 -7.85
C THR A 94 -1.52 1.44 -8.24
N ILE A 95 -1.96 1.14 -9.48
CA ILE A 95 -2.11 -0.24 -9.97
C ILE A 95 -0.76 -0.96 -9.98
N ILE A 96 0.30 -0.29 -10.41
CA ILE A 96 1.67 -0.82 -10.38
C ILE A 96 2.12 -1.09 -8.94
N GLY A 97 1.90 -0.13 -8.04
CA GLY A 97 2.19 -0.28 -6.61
C GLY A 97 1.51 -1.50 -6.02
N PHE A 98 0.20 -1.63 -6.22
CA PHE A 98 -0.58 -2.79 -5.81
C PHE A 98 -0.04 -4.09 -6.42
N LYS A 99 0.20 -4.13 -7.73
CA LYS A 99 0.65 -5.34 -8.42
C LYS A 99 2.01 -5.79 -7.92
N ILE A 100 2.97 -4.89 -7.78
CA ILE A 100 4.33 -5.23 -7.30
C ILE A 100 4.28 -5.71 -5.86
N SER A 101 3.63 -4.97 -4.97
CA SER A 101 3.56 -5.29 -3.53
C SER A 101 2.77 -6.58 -3.26
N SER A 102 1.63 -6.77 -3.93
CA SER A 102 0.85 -8.00 -3.82
C SER A 102 1.60 -9.21 -4.38
N LEU A 103 2.20 -9.12 -5.58
CA LEU A 103 2.96 -10.23 -6.15
C LEU A 103 4.13 -10.67 -5.27
N PHE A 104 4.84 -9.70 -4.67
CA PHE A 104 5.89 -9.99 -3.71
C PHE A 104 5.36 -10.80 -2.52
N LEU A 105 4.31 -10.30 -1.83
CA LEU A 105 3.71 -11.00 -0.70
C LEU A 105 3.17 -12.38 -1.09
N PHE A 106 2.52 -12.47 -2.24
CA PHE A 106 1.97 -13.71 -2.78
C PHE A 106 3.06 -14.77 -2.98
N LYS A 107 4.17 -14.39 -3.62
CA LYS A 107 5.26 -15.31 -3.90
C LYS A 107 5.87 -15.85 -2.60
N GLU A 108 6.24 -14.95 -1.69
CA GLU A 108 6.90 -15.32 -0.44
C GLU A 108 6.00 -16.18 0.46
N LEU A 109 4.73 -15.80 0.60
CA LEU A 109 3.79 -16.56 1.43
C LEU A 109 3.34 -17.86 0.78
N ASN A 110 3.20 -17.91 -0.55
CA ASN A 110 2.90 -19.17 -1.22
C ASN A 110 4.02 -20.19 -1.01
N LEU A 111 5.29 -19.75 -1.07
CA LEU A 111 6.44 -20.60 -0.76
C LEU A 111 6.43 -21.07 0.70
N ALA A 112 6.13 -20.17 1.64
CA ALA A 112 6.05 -20.51 3.06
C ALA A 112 4.94 -21.52 3.39
N MET A 113 3.86 -21.52 2.61
CA MET A 113 2.67 -22.35 2.78
C MET A 113 2.68 -23.61 1.91
N ASN A 114 3.81 -24.02 1.33
CA ASN A 114 3.88 -25.15 0.40
C ASN A 114 3.36 -26.48 0.97
N HIS A 115 3.42 -26.68 2.28
CA HIS A 115 2.90 -27.87 2.97
C HIS A 115 1.40 -27.82 3.31
N ILE A 116 0.75 -26.67 3.13
CA ILE A 116 -0.68 -26.48 3.43
C ILE A 116 -1.52 -26.98 2.25
N GLU A 117 -2.69 -27.55 2.56
CA GLU A 117 -3.66 -28.00 1.56
C GLU A 117 -3.97 -26.88 0.52
N PRO A 118 -4.05 -27.20 -0.78
CA PRO A 118 -4.23 -26.20 -1.84
C PRO A 118 -5.44 -25.27 -1.66
N ASN A 119 -6.59 -25.80 -1.22
CA ASN A 119 -7.81 -25.01 -1.06
C ASN A 119 -7.68 -23.98 0.07
N THR A 120 -7.16 -24.41 1.21
CA THR A 120 -6.87 -23.56 2.36
C THR A 120 -5.85 -22.48 2.00
N LYS A 121 -4.75 -22.87 1.34
CA LYS A 121 -3.74 -21.92 0.86
C LYS A 121 -4.33 -20.86 -0.07
N LYS A 122 -5.19 -21.26 -1.01
CA LYS A 122 -5.88 -20.35 -1.94
C LYS A 122 -6.76 -19.36 -1.19
N LEU A 123 -7.49 -19.81 -0.16
CA LEU A 123 -8.32 -18.94 0.67
C LEU A 123 -7.48 -17.90 1.43
N ILE A 124 -6.37 -18.32 2.02
CA ILE A 124 -5.44 -17.42 2.75
C ILE A 124 -4.85 -16.37 1.80
N LEU A 125 -4.42 -16.78 0.61
CA LEU A 125 -3.90 -15.86 -0.40
C LEU A 125 -4.98 -14.89 -0.91
N LEU A 126 -6.22 -15.34 -1.07
CA LEU A 126 -7.35 -14.48 -1.44
C LEU A 126 -7.63 -13.43 -0.37
N LEU A 127 -7.62 -13.81 0.91
CA LEU A 127 -7.77 -12.88 2.03
C LEU A 127 -6.69 -11.78 1.98
N LEU A 128 -5.43 -12.18 1.77
CA LEU A 128 -4.31 -11.24 1.65
C LEU A 128 -4.52 -10.27 0.48
N PHE A 129 -4.92 -10.78 -0.69
CA PHE A 129 -5.21 -9.95 -1.84
C PHE A 129 -6.27 -8.90 -1.55
N LEU A 130 -7.36 -9.28 -0.88
CA LEU A 130 -8.43 -8.37 -0.51
C LEU A 130 -7.94 -7.30 0.46
N CYS A 131 -7.20 -7.68 1.51
CA CYS A 131 -6.60 -6.72 2.43
C CYS A 131 -5.67 -5.72 1.70
N HIS A 132 -4.85 -6.20 0.77
CA HIS A 132 -3.94 -5.34 0.01
C HIS A 132 -4.65 -4.47 -1.03
N ALA A 133 -5.74 -4.97 -1.61
CA ALA A 133 -6.58 -4.20 -2.51
C ALA A 133 -7.27 -3.05 -1.75
N ILE A 134 -7.81 -3.32 -0.56
CA ILE A 134 -8.41 -2.30 0.31
C ILE A 134 -7.37 -1.23 0.65
N LEU A 135 -6.15 -1.61 1.04
CA LEU A 135 -5.06 -0.68 1.31
C LEU A 135 -4.77 0.22 0.09
N SER A 136 -4.63 -0.39 -1.09
CA SER A 136 -4.29 0.30 -2.34
C SER A 136 -5.37 1.28 -2.79
N ILE A 137 -6.64 0.88 -2.67
CA ILE A 137 -7.80 1.73 -2.96
C ILE A 137 -7.85 2.90 -1.95
N THR A 138 -7.59 2.62 -0.67
CA THR A 138 -7.53 3.65 0.37
C THR A 138 -6.43 4.67 0.05
N PHE A 139 -5.25 4.22 -0.37
CA PHE A 139 -4.18 5.12 -0.82
C PHE A 139 -4.63 5.99 -2.00
N LYS A 140 -5.25 5.36 -3.01
CA LYS A 140 -5.70 6.07 -4.21
C LYS A 140 -6.70 7.18 -3.91
N ILE A 141 -7.68 6.91 -3.05
CA ILE A 141 -8.79 7.81 -2.75
C ILE A 141 -8.33 8.93 -1.80
N LEU A 142 -7.65 8.57 -0.70
CA LEU A 142 -7.32 9.53 0.36
C LEU A 142 -6.07 10.38 0.08
N PHE A 143 -5.11 9.87 -0.70
CA PHE A 143 -3.79 10.51 -0.82
C PHE A 143 -3.36 10.79 -2.27
N PHE A 144 -3.78 9.98 -3.24
CA PHE A 144 -3.35 10.11 -4.64
C PHE A 144 -4.42 10.68 -5.57
N THR A 145 -5.42 11.37 -5.04
CA THR A 145 -6.43 12.12 -5.83
C THR A 145 -5.92 13.52 -6.13
#